data_AF-A0A7V9RZ94-F1
#
_entry.id   AF-A0A7V9RZ94-F1
#
_cell.length_a   1.000
_cell.length_b   1.000
_cell.length_c   1.000
_cell.angle_alpha   90.00
_cell.angle_beta   90.00
_cell.angle_gamma   90.00
#
_symmetry.space_group_name_H-M   'P 1'
#
loop_
_entity.id
_entity.type
_entity.pdbx_description
1 polymer ?
#
loop_
_entity_poly.entity_id
_entity_poly.type
_entity_poly.pdbx_seq_one_letter_code
_entity_poly.pdbx_strand_id
1 'polypeptide(L)'
;MSLQPQSRPTLLFSQPTPPLEPDGAASIGLWRLDDEVGYESAGWMRWLFDEKWHVPFYEVTSTSLAEGALEAVDVLVAPHGDAETAYDDLGPAGRRTLREWLADGGRFIGIRGGTELAARLQLTTARLEEPTSDVPGSLIRANMARGPLARGVGDHVWSFYAYDSVMRLTDQESVAVRYPAARGRNWFVSGFERGAEELGRTAVVADETYGQGRVVSFAGEPNFRGFTDGTQQILWNAMFGGDPAPNAASTEATADERAAASKSARRLVDYDGQLVITVRLGAAAETQAILTDYGPQPDGHRLDRHTVRYRLDVETAEDNPFVRHLVADLAPMGSDIVAVRVP
;
A
#
# COMPACT_ATOMS: atom_id res chain seq x y z
N MET A 1 35.50 -2.48 -11.90
CA MET A 1 35.05 -1.75 -13.10
C MET A 1 34.54 -0.40 -12.62
N SER A 2 35.25 0.70 -12.92
CA SER A 2 34.83 2.05 -12.47
C SER A 2 33.68 2.51 -13.35
N LEU A 3 32.49 2.69 -12.78
CA LEU A 3 31.39 3.35 -13.45
C LEU A 3 31.72 4.85 -13.52
N GLN A 4 31.75 5.42 -14.71
CA GLN A 4 31.82 6.88 -14.92
C GLN A 4 30.42 7.37 -15.32
N PRO A 5 29.50 7.56 -14.36
CA PRO A 5 28.16 8.04 -14.68
C PRO A 5 28.26 9.44 -15.28
N GLN A 6 27.66 9.62 -16.46
CA GLN A 6 27.48 10.93 -17.07
C GLN A 6 26.06 11.39 -16.78
N SER A 7 25.90 12.57 -16.19
CA SER A 7 24.61 13.24 -16.09
C SER A 7 24.55 14.41 -17.08
N ARG A 8 23.36 14.66 -17.63
CA ARG A 8 23.05 15.86 -18.40
C ARG A 8 21.85 16.53 -17.74
N PRO A 9 21.90 17.84 -17.43
CA PRO A 9 20.73 18.57 -16.99
C PRO A 9 19.63 18.44 -18.05
N THR A 10 18.48 17.92 -17.65
CA THR A 10 17.27 17.99 -18.48
C THR A 10 16.55 19.30 -18.19
N LEU A 11 15.72 19.75 -19.12
CA LEU A 11 14.78 20.83 -18.85
C LEU A 11 13.89 20.41 -17.67
N LEU A 12 13.77 21.28 -16.68
CA LEU A 12 12.80 21.10 -15.61
C LEU A 12 11.42 21.17 -16.24
N PHE A 13 10.65 20.09 -16.10
CA PHE A 13 9.24 20.11 -16.43
C PHE A 13 8.51 20.90 -15.34
N SER A 14 7.54 21.71 -15.72
CA SER A 14 6.62 22.31 -14.77
C SER A 14 5.91 21.20 -14.01
N GLN A 15 5.81 21.35 -12.69
CA GLN A 15 4.97 20.47 -11.86
C GLN A 15 3.57 20.43 -12.48
N PRO A 16 2.92 19.25 -12.55
CA PRO A 16 1.54 19.16 -12.97
C PRO A 16 0.68 20.11 -12.13
N THR A 17 -0.18 20.88 -12.77
CA THR A 17 -1.14 21.70 -12.04
C THR A 17 -2.03 20.77 -11.22
N PRO A 18 -2.18 21.01 -9.90
CA PRO A 18 -3.13 20.26 -9.10
C PRO A 18 -4.52 20.31 -9.74
N PRO A 19 -5.25 19.20 -9.74
CA PRO A 19 -6.63 19.21 -10.21
C PRO A 19 -7.50 20.08 -9.30
N LEU A 20 -8.49 20.76 -9.88
CA LEU A 20 -9.48 21.55 -9.15
C LEU A 20 -10.66 20.67 -8.77
N GLU A 21 -11.16 20.86 -7.55
CA GLU A 21 -12.37 20.20 -7.06
C GLU A 21 -13.57 20.49 -7.99
N PRO A 22 -14.33 19.46 -8.42
CA PRO A 22 -15.55 19.68 -9.21
C PRO A 22 -16.64 20.45 -8.44
N ASP A 23 -17.48 21.21 -9.13
CA ASP A 23 -18.67 21.81 -8.51
C ASP A 23 -19.63 20.71 -7.98
N GLY A 24 -20.03 20.81 -6.71
CA GLY A 24 -20.85 19.78 -6.04
C GLY A 24 -20.10 18.47 -5.77
N ALA A 25 -18.79 18.57 -5.54
CA ALA A 25 -17.93 17.43 -5.23
C ALA A 25 -18.36 16.66 -3.98
N ALA A 26 -17.95 15.39 -3.98
CA ALA A 26 -18.18 14.44 -2.92
C ALA A 26 -17.54 14.89 -1.60
N SER A 27 -18.28 14.77 -0.50
CA SER A 27 -17.77 15.05 0.85
C SER A 27 -16.78 13.96 1.27
N ILE A 28 -15.56 14.34 1.62
CA ILE A 28 -14.46 13.41 1.89
C ILE A 28 -14.26 13.22 3.39
N GLY A 29 -14.30 11.96 3.85
CA GLY A 29 -13.80 11.54 5.14
C GLY A 29 -12.39 10.99 5.01
N LEU A 30 -11.43 11.53 5.78
CA LEU A 30 -10.11 10.95 5.95
C LEU A 30 -10.07 10.22 7.28
N TRP A 31 -9.93 8.89 7.24
CA TRP A 31 -9.89 8.09 8.45
C TRP A 31 -8.55 8.27 9.16
N ARG A 32 -8.59 8.73 10.40
CA ARG A 32 -7.48 8.68 11.34
C ARG A 32 -7.48 7.34 12.06
N LEU A 33 -6.56 6.48 11.67
CA LEU A 33 -6.24 5.26 12.41
C LEU A 33 -5.39 5.73 13.60
N ASP A 34 -5.87 5.46 14.84
CA ASP A 34 -5.21 5.91 16.06
C ASP A 34 -4.12 4.88 16.44
N ASP A 35 -3.03 4.85 15.67
CA ASP A 35 -1.92 3.90 15.82
C ASP A 35 -0.53 4.60 15.74
N GLU A 36 0.49 3.91 16.25
CA GLU A 36 1.90 4.34 16.13
C GLU A 36 2.50 4.00 14.75
N VAL A 37 1.76 3.26 13.92
CA VAL A 37 2.22 2.73 12.63
C VAL A 37 1.44 3.39 11.49
N GLY A 38 2.13 3.97 10.51
CA GLY A 38 1.47 4.53 9.32
C GLY A 38 1.00 5.98 9.46
N TYR A 39 1.38 6.66 10.55
CA TYR A 39 1.17 8.10 10.73
C TYR A 39 1.74 8.94 9.56
N GLU A 40 2.76 8.44 8.85
CA GLU A 40 3.28 9.09 7.66
C GLU A 40 2.27 9.11 6.51
N SER A 41 1.55 8.00 6.27
CA SER A 41 0.53 7.93 5.21
C SER A 41 -0.58 8.95 5.46
N ALA A 42 -1.13 8.96 6.68
CA ALA A 42 -2.12 9.95 7.09
C ALA A 42 -1.58 11.40 7.05
N GLY A 43 -0.31 11.60 7.43
CA GLY A 43 0.38 12.89 7.34
C GLY A 43 0.55 13.38 5.90
N TRP A 44 0.99 12.52 4.98
CA TRP A 44 1.13 12.83 3.57
C TRP A 44 -0.23 13.12 2.93
N MET A 45 -1.28 12.40 3.33
CA MET A 45 -2.65 12.63 2.86
C MET A 45 -3.19 13.98 3.29
N ARG A 46 -3.04 14.36 4.57
CA ARG A 46 -3.42 15.70 5.05
C ARG A 46 -2.67 16.79 4.30
N TRP A 47 -1.36 16.66 4.15
CA TRP A 47 -0.57 17.60 3.34
C TRP A 47 -1.05 17.67 1.89
N LEU A 48 -1.34 16.52 1.27
CA LEU A 48 -1.85 16.47 -0.10
C LEU A 48 -3.19 17.22 -0.22
N PHE A 49 -4.09 17.04 0.73
CA PHE A 49 -5.41 17.69 0.74
C PHE A 49 -5.32 19.18 1.08
N ASP A 50 -4.60 19.56 2.12
CA ASP A 50 -4.52 20.95 2.59
C ASP A 50 -3.65 21.83 1.68
N GLU A 51 -2.47 21.34 1.28
CA GLU A 51 -1.43 22.18 0.67
C GLU A 51 -1.34 22.03 -0.85
N LYS A 52 -1.58 20.83 -1.38
CA LYS A 52 -1.42 20.57 -2.82
C LYS A 52 -2.74 20.61 -3.58
N TRP A 53 -3.78 19.96 -3.06
CA TRP A 53 -5.08 19.82 -3.74
C TRP A 53 -6.12 20.83 -3.26
N HIS A 54 -5.94 21.40 -2.07
CA HIS A 54 -6.89 22.31 -1.42
C HIS A 54 -8.32 21.72 -1.36
N VAL A 55 -8.41 20.43 -1.00
CA VAL A 55 -9.67 19.69 -0.88
C VAL A 55 -10.12 19.70 0.58
N PRO A 56 -11.35 20.14 0.90
CA PRO A 56 -11.88 20.04 2.25
C PRO A 56 -12.14 18.57 2.62
N PHE A 57 -11.83 18.19 3.86
CA PHE A 57 -12.09 16.86 4.37
C PHE A 57 -12.49 16.87 5.85
N TYR A 58 -13.19 15.83 6.26
CA TYR A 58 -13.52 15.53 7.64
C TYR A 58 -12.55 14.48 8.17
N GLU A 59 -11.81 14.78 9.23
CA GLU A 59 -11.11 13.72 9.97
C GLU A 59 -12.13 12.87 10.73
N VAL A 60 -12.11 11.56 10.50
CA VAL A 60 -13.00 10.60 11.16
C VAL A 60 -12.19 9.53 11.89
N THR A 61 -12.63 9.15 13.08
CA THR A 61 -12.07 8.04 13.86
C THR A 61 -12.98 6.82 13.79
N SER A 62 -12.46 5.64 14.16
CA SER A 62 -13.25 4.40 14.26
C SER A 62 -14.49 4.58 15.15
N THR A 63 -14.36 5.32 16.26
CA THR A 63 -15.47 5.68 17.15
C THR A 63 -16.50 6.56 16.44
N SER A 64 -16.08 7.63 15.77
CA SER A 64 -17.01 8.54 15.08
C SER A 64 -17.77 7.85 13.94
N LEU A 65 -17.13 6.91 13.24
CA LEU A 65 -17.76 6.10 12.19
C LEU A 65 -18.86 5.21 12.77
N ALA A 66 -18.63 4.62 13.95
CA ALA A 66 -19.65 3.87 14.66
C ALA A 66 -20.80 4.76 15.19
N GLU A 67 -20.55 6.05 15.39
CA GLU A 67 -21.50 7.05 15.90
C GLU A 67 -22.22 7.87 14.81
N GLY A 68 -22.04 7.54 13.52
CA GLY A 68 -22.80 8.11 12.42
C GLY A 68 -22.06 9.12 11.54
N ALA A 69 -20.74 9.27 11.68
CA ALA A 69 -19.96 10.18 10.82
C ALA A 69 -20.06 9.86 9.31
N LEU A 70 -20.45 8.63 8.96
CA LEU A 70 -20.71 8.21 7.57
C LEU A 70 -21.87 8.96 6.90
N GLU A 71 -22.79 9.56 7.66
CA GLU A 71 -23.88 10.36 7.10
C GLU A 71 -23.39 11.69 6.46
N ALA A 72 -22.20 12.14 6.85
CA ALA A 72 -21.62 13.41 6.40
C ALA A 72 -20.63 13.26 5.23
N VAL A 73 -20.36 12.03 4.78
CA VAL A 73 -19.34 11.74 3.78
C VAL A 73 -19.85 10.82 2.69
N ASP A 74 -19.44 11.13 1.46
CA ASP A 74 -19.71 10.34 0.26
C ASP A 74 -18.54 9.38 -0.04
N VAL A 75 -17.31 9.81 0.31
CA VAL A 75 -16.08 9.04 0.12
C VAL A 75 -15.34 8.93 1.44
N LEU A 76 -14.96 7.71 1.81
CA LEU A 76 -14.11 7.43 2.97
C LEU A 76 -12.74 6.94 2.49
N VAL A 77 -11.69 7.69 2.77
CA VAL A 77 -10.30 7.31 2.52
C VAL A 77 -9.71 6.73 3.79
N ALA A 78 -9.35 5.46 3.75
CA ALA A 78 -8.58 4.77 4.79
C ALA A 78 -7.11 4.72 4.36
N PRO A 79 -6.23 5.57 4.93
CA PRO A 79 -4.80 5.53 4.67
C PRO A 79 -4.18 4.23 5.20
N HIS A 80 -2.87 4.09 5.03
CA HIS A 80 -2.16 2.99 5.69
C HIS A 80 -2.11 3.20 7.21
N GLY A 81 -2.26 2.10 7.94
CA GLY A 81 -2.15 1.96 9.39
C GLY A 81 -2.50 0.52 9.80
N ASP A 82 -2.64 0.28 11.11
CA ASP A 82 -2.98 -1.01 11.70
C ASP A 82 -4.45 -1.39 11.42
N ALA A 83 -4.61 -2.26 10.44
CA ALA A 83 -5.91 -2.78 10.02
C ALA A 83 -6.60 -3.66 11.09
N GLU A 84 -5.85 -4.28 12.00
CA GLU A 84 -6.41 -5.11 13.07
C GLU A 84 -7.02 -4.23 14.15
N THR A 85 -6.24 -3.28 14.65
CA THR A 85 -6.69 -2.30 15.65
C THR A 85 -7.90 -1.53 15.13
N ALA A 86 -7.84 -1.01 13.91
CA ALA A 86 -8.98 -0.30 13.30
C ALA A 86 -10.24 -1.17 13.14
N TYR A 87 -10.08 -2.45 12.77
CA TYR A 87 -11.19 -3.41 12.68
C TYR A 87 -11.84 -3.66 14.04
N ASP A 88 -11.03 -3.77 15.10
CA ASP A 88 -11.52 -4.02 16.46
C ASP A 88 -12.20 -2.78 17.04
N ASP A 89 -11.60 -1.60 16.88
CA ASP A 89 -12.12 -0.30 17.36
C ASP A 89 -13.48 0.08 16.76
N LEU A 90 -13.74 -0.28 15.51
CA LEU A 90 -15.07 -0.12 14.91
C LEU A 90 -16.17 -0.85 15.67
N GLY A 91 -15.81 -1.96 16.34
CA GLY A 91 -16.77 -2.89 16.94
C GLY A 91 -17.75 -3.51 15.94
N PRO A 92 -18.59 -4.47 16.36
CA PRO A 92 -19.55 -5.12 15.47
C PRO A 92 -20.55 -4.14 14.82
N ALA A 93 -20.91 -3.08 15.53
CA ALA A 93 -21.85 -2.06 15.05
C ALA A 93 -21.24 -1.21 13.93
N GLY A 94 -20.08 -0.58 14.15
CA GLY A 94 -19.42 0.25 13.13
C GLY A 94 -19.08 -0.55 11.87
N ARG A 95 -18.64 -1.80 12.03
CA ARG A 95 -18.40 -2.73 10.90
C ARG A 95 -19.65 -2.99 10.06
N ARG A 96 -20.82 -3.09 10.70
CA ARG A 96 -22.10 -3.26 10.00
C ARG A 96 -22.51 -1.96 9.31
N THR A 97 -22.46 -0.84 10.02
CA THR A 97 -22.81 0.48 9.47
C THR A 97 -21.97 0.81 8.23
N LEU A 98 -20.66 0.54 8.25
CA LEU A 98 -19.80 0.79 7.10
C LEU A 98 -20.18 -0.08 5.88
N ARG A 99 -20.50 -1.37 6.10
CA ARG A 99 -20.97 -2.25 5.02
C ARG A 99 -22.31 -1.79 4.44
N GLU A 100 -23.22 -1.31 5.29
CA GLU A 100 -24.53 -0.80 4.87
C GLU A 100 -24.37 0.51 4.07
N TRP A 101 -23.61 1.48 4.59
CA TRP A 101 -23.28 2.72 3.89
C TRP A 101 -22.64 2.47 2.52
N LEU A 102 -21.69 1.54 2.45
CA LEU A 102 -21.07 1.14 1.20
C LEU A 102 -22.09 0.48 0.25
N ALA A 103 -22.94 -0.42 0.74
CA ALA A 103 -23.98 -1.04 -0.09
C ALA A 103 -25.00 -0.03 -0.62
N ASP A 104 -25.20 1.08 0.08
CA ASP A 104 -26.15 2.14 -0.25
C ASP A 104 -25.56 3.27 -1.13
N GLY A 105 -24.31 3.13 -1.59
CA GLY A 105 -23.71 4.03 -2.58
C GLY A 105 -22.46 4.76 -2.10
N GLY A 106 -22.02 4.56 -0.85
CA GLY A 106 -20.76 5.10 -0.35
C GLY A 106 -19.56 4.63 -1.16
N ARG A 107 -18.44 5.35 -1.07
CA ARG A 107 -17.18 4.96 -1.72
C ARG A 107 -16.06 4.80 -0.71
N PHE A 108 -15.51 3.60 -0.60
CA PHE A 108 -14.36 3.30 0.23
C PHE A 108 -13.07 3.28 -0.60
N ILE A 109 -12.03 3.97 -0.13
CA ILE A 109 -10.69 3.94 -0.74
C ILE A 109 -9.69 3.46 0.31
N GLY A 110 -9.16 2.25 0.13
CA GLY A 110 -8.14 1.67 1.01
C GLY A 110 -6.74 1.85 0.45
N ILE A 111 -5.79 2.22 1.29
CA ILE A 111 -4.37 2.34 0.95
C ILE A 111 -3.54 1.43 1.86
N ARG A 112 -2.83 0.45 1.29
CA ARG A 112 -2.03 -0.56 2.03
C ARG A 112 -2.80 -1.17 3.21
N GLY A 113 -2.58 -0.67 4.43
CA GLY A 113 -3.31 -1.07 5.64
C GLY A 113 -4.82 -0.81 5.54
N GLY A 114 -5.25 0.29 4.92
CA GLY A 114 -6.65 0.52 4.58
C GLY A 114 -7.23 -0.49 3.59
N THR A 115 -6.41 -1.02 2.67
CA THR A 115 -6.81 -2.13 1.78
C THR A 115 -6.92 -3.44 2.55
N GLU A 116 -6.02 -3.70 3.49
CA GLU A 116 -6.13 -4.83 4.41
C GLU A 116 -7.41 -4.73 5.26
N LEU A 117 -7.72 -3.55 5.79
CA LEU A 117 -8.94 -3.27 6.54
C LEU A 117 -10.18 -3.56 5.69
N ALA A 118 -10.20 -3.10 4.43
CA ALA A 118 -11.28 -3.42 3.49
C ALA A 118 -11.46 -4.95 3.33
N ALA A 119 -10.37 -5.70 3.20
CA ALA A 119 -10.42 -7.15 3.09
C ALA A 119 -10.91 -7.81 4.39
N ARG A 120 -10.42 -7.38 5.56
CA ARG A 120 -10.87 -7.85 6.88
C ARG A 120 -12.38 -7.65 7.06
N LEU A 121 -12.90 -6.50 6.61
CA LEU A 121 -14.30 -6.09 6.65
C LEU A 121 -15.18 -6.73 5.58
N GLN A 122 -14.59 -7.51 4.66
CA GLN A 122 -15.25 -8.16 3.53
C GLN A 122 -15.83 -7.17 2.50
N LEU A 123 -15.20 -6.01 2.31
CA LEU A 123 -15.61 -5.01 1.31
C LEU A 123 -15.05 -5.33 -0.09
N THR A 124 -13.88 -5.97 -0.14
CA THR A 124 -13.14 -6.32 -1.37
C THR A 124 -12.95 -7.84 -1.50
N THR A 125 -12.74 -8.33 -2.72
CA THR A 125 -12.28 -9.71 -2.99
C THR A 125 -10.77 -9.83 -3.10
N ALA A 126 -10.03 -8.73 -2.96
CA ALA A 126 -8.58 -8.70 -3.01
C ALA A 126 -7.97 -9.62 -1.94
N ARG A 127 -7.24 -10.64 -2.41
CA ARG A 127 -6.41 -11.49 -1.56
C ARG A 127 -5.04 -10.84 -1.42
N LEU A 128 -4.59 -10.75 -0.18
CA LEU A 128 -3.31 -10.17 0.17
C LEU A 128 -2.38 -11.28 0.66
N GLU A 129 -1.15 -11.25 0.16
CA GLU A 129 -0.10 -12.20 0.52
C GLU A 129 1.14 -11.43 0.99
N GLU A 130 1.87 -11.99 1.95
CA GLU A 130 3.15 -11.41 2.36
C GLU A 130 4.16 -11.45 1.21
N PRO A 131 4.95 -10.38 1.04
CA PRO A 131 5.96 -10.34 -0.01
C PRO A 131 7.12 -11.28 0.31
N THR A 132 7.46 -12.16 -0.64
CA THR A 132 8.66 -13.01 -0.55
C THR A 132 9.89 -12.35 -1.20
N SER A 133 9.69 -11.31 -1.99
CA SER A 133 10.74 -10.52 -2.62
C SER A 133 11.51 -9.65 -1.61
N ASP A 134 12.77 -9.35 -1.94
CA ASP A 134 13.57 -8.34 -1.25
C ASP A 134 13.59 -7.07 -2.10
N VAL A 135 12.69 -6.14 -1.79
CA VAL A 135 12.64 -4.82 -2.44
C VAL A 135 12.43 -3.75 -1.36
N PRO A 136 13.50 -3.15 -0.83
CA PRO A 136 13.42 -2.15 0.24
C PRO A 136 12.90 -0.78 -0.22
N GLY A 137 12.61 -0.62 -1.51
CA GLY A 137 12.10 0.61 -2.09
C GLY A 137 12.57 0.76 -3.53
N SER A 138 11.70 0.42 -4.48
CA SER A 138 11.96 0.58 -5.91
C SER A 138 10.72 1.04 -6.66
N LEU A 139 10.92 1.76 -7.76
CA LEU A 139 9.83 2.09 -8.68
C LEU A 139 9.67 0.95 -9.67
N ILE A 140 8.48 0.35 -9.72
CA ILE A 140 8.15 -0.73 -10.65
C ILE A 140 7.09 -0.21 -11.62
N ARG A 141 7.33 -0.40 -12.92
CA ARG A 141 6.35 -0.01 -13.94
C ARG A 141 5.11 -0.88 -13.80
N ALA A 142 3.94 -0.24 -13.74
CA ALA A 142 2.64 -0.91 -13.73
C ALA A 142 1.76 -0.39 -14.88
N ASN A 143 1.07 -1.30 -15.58
CA ASN A 143 0.22 -0.98 -16.70
C ASN A 143 -1.16 -0.50 -16.21
N MET A 144 -1.69 0.52 -16.87
CA MET A 144 -3.00 1.10 -16.58
C MET A 144 -4.07 0.51 -17.51
N ALA A 145 -5.15 -0.02 -16.94
CA ALA A 145 -6.34 -0.37 -17.70
C ALA A 145 -7.09 0.89 -18.13
N ARG A 146 -7.85 0.82 -19.23
CA ARG A 146 -8.71 1.95 -19.63
C ARG A 146 -9.90 2.05 -18.67
N GLY A 147 -10.27 3.26 -18.30
CA GLY A 147 -11.43 3.51 -17.44
C GLY A 147 -11.39 4.89 -16.79
N PRO A 148 -12.37 5.21 -15.94
CA PRO A 148 -12.41 6.48 -15.22
C PRO A 148 -11.16 6.75 -14.39
N LEU A 149 -10.61 5.73 -13.72
CA LEU A 149 -9.36 5.87 -12.95
C LEU A 149 -8.14 6.25 -13.80
N ALA A 150 -8.16 6.01 -15.12
CA ALA A 150 -7.04 6.29 -16.02
C ALA A 150 -7.02 7.72 -16.57
N ARG A 151 -8.06 8.52 -16.27
CA ARG A 151 -8.22 9.87 -16.82
C ARG A 151 -7.05 10.75 -16.39
N GLY A 152 -6.31 11.28 -17.38
CA GLY A 152 -5.17 12.17 -17.13
C GLY A 152 -3.89 11.47 -16.64
N VAL A 153 -3.85 10.13 -16.59
CA VAL A 153 -2.69 9.38 -16.08
C VAL A 153 -1.76 8.95 -17.22
N GLY A 154 -2.28 8.15 -18.16
CA GLY A 154 -1.50 7.48 -19.21
C GLY A 154 -1.78 5.99 -19.29
N ASP A 155 -0.98 5.25 -20.06
CA ASP A 155 -1.09 3.79 -20.21
C ASP A 155 -0.28 3.01 -19.15
N HIS A 156 0.50 3.70 -18.33
CA HIS A 156 1.26 3.12 -17.21
C HIS A 156 1.55 4.16 -16.13
N VAL A 157 1.88 3.66 -14.94
CA VAL A 157 2.41 4.43 -13.80
C VAL A 157 3.68 3.78 -13.27
N TRP A 158 4.38 4.50 -12.40
CA TRP A 158 5.49 3.99 -11.61
C TRP A 158 5.01 3.79 -10.17
N SER A 159 4.76 2.53 -9.80
CA SER A 159 4.39 2.19 -8.42
C SER A 159 5.63 2.15 -7.57
N PHE A 160 5.67 2.93 -6.49
CA PHE A 160 6.67 2.71 -5.46
C PHE A 160 6.30 1.46 -4.69
N TYR A 161 7.22 0.48 -4.65
CA TYR A 161 7.04 -0.78 -3.95
C TYR A 161 8.13 -0.92 -2.88
N ALA A 162 7.72 -1.18 -1.64
CA ALA A 162 8.61 -1.29 -0.48
C ALA A 162 8.12 -2.36 0.50
N TYR A 163 8.25 -3.64 0.12
CA TYR A 163 7.68 -4.77 0.87
C TYR A 163 6.16 -4.63 1.10
N ASP A 164 5.44 -4.08 0.12
CA ASP A 164 3.97 -4.03 0.17
C ASP A 164 3.36 -5.42 -0.03
N SER A 165 2.13 -5.63 0.45
CA SER A 165 1.42 -6.90 0.23
C SER A 165 1.20 -7.18 -1.26
N VAL A 166 1.34 -8.44 -1.65
CA VAL A 166 1.05 -8.89 -3.01
C VAL A 166 -0.46 -9.04 -3.17
N MET A 167 -1.08 -8.17 -3.97
CA MET A 167 -2.54 -8.15 -4.15
C MET A 167 -3.00 -8.95 -5.37
N ARG A 168 -3.91 -9.91 -5.18
CA ARG A 168 -4.47 -10.77 -6.23
C ARG A 168 -5.99 -10.74 -6.21
N LEU A 169 -6.60 -10.63 -7.38
CA LEU A 169 -8.04 -10.74 -7.59
C LEU A 169 -8.33 -11.87 -8.58
N THR A 170 -9.47 -12.54 -8.41
CA THR A 170 -9.97 -13.53 -9.40
C THR A 170 -10.51 -12.80 -10.62
N ASP A 171 -11.37 -11.81 -10.40
CA ASP A 171 -11.88 -10.94 -11.46
C ASP A 171 -10.77 -10.00 -11.95
N GLN A 172 -10.39 -10.18 -13.21
CA GLN A 172 -9.34 -9.38 -13.83
C GLN A 172 -9.85 -8.03 -14.36
N GLU A 173 -11.16 -7.88 -14.53
CA GLU A 173 -11.79 -6.63 -14.99
C GLU A 173 -11.81 -5.59 -13.86
N SER A 174 -11.86 -6.03 -12.60
CA SER A 174 -11.73 -5.17 -11.42
C SER A 174 -10.31 -4.65 -11.19
N VAL A 175 -9.31 -5.04 -11.98
CA VAL A 175 -7.92 -4.60 -11.80
C VAL A 175 -7.64 -3.38 -12.68
N ALA A 176 -7.62 -2.19 -12.07
CA ALA A 176 -7.38 -0.93 -12.75
C ALA A 176 -5.89 -0.69 -13.08
N VAL A 177 -4.98 -1.13 -12.19
CA VAL A 177 -3.53 -1.06 -12.40
C VAL A 177 -2.92 -2.40 -12.10
N ARG A 178 -2.04 -2.88 -12.99
CA ARG A 178 -1.43 -4.21 -12.88
C ARG A 178 0.04 -4.19 -13.21
N TYR A 179 0.84 -4.91 -12.45
CA TYR A 179 2.22 -5.19 -12.86
C TYR A 179 2.26 -6.02 -14.16
N PRO A 180 3.18 -5.72 -15.09
CA PRO A 180 3.39 -6.52 -16.29
C PRO A 180 3.72 -7.98 -15.95
N ALA A 181 3.65 -8.87 -16.94
CA ALA A 181 4.22 -10.20 -16.79
C ALA A 181 5.72 -10.09 -16.43
N ALA A 182 6.14 -10.79 -15.39
CA ALA A 182 7.52 -10.77 -14.92
C ALA A 182 8.51 -11.12 -16.04
N ARG A 183 9.60 -10.35 -16.12
CA ARG A 183 10.64 -10.48 -17.17
C ARG A 183 10.12 -10.32 -18.61
N GLY A 184 8.89 -9.85 -18.80
CA GLY A 184 8.34 -9.50 -20.11
C GLY A 184 8.87 -8.16 -20.61
N ARG A 185 8.60 -7.82 -21.87
CA ARG A 185 9.09 -6.58 -22.51
C ARG A 185 8.76 -5.29 -21.73
N ASN A 186 7.63 -5.25 -21.04
CA ASN A 186 7.18 -4.08 -20.28
C ASN A 186 7.56 -4.15 -18.78
N TRP A 187 8.19 -5.24 -18.34
CA TRP A 187 8.68 -5.37 -16.97
C TRP A 187 9.90 -4.46 -16.77
N PHE A 188 9.80 -3.49 -15.87
CA PHE A 188 10.89 -2.58 -15.56
C PHE A 188 10.89 -2.23 -14.08
N VAL A 189 12.08 -2.29 -13.48
CA VAL A 189 12.33 -1.87 -12.10
C VAL A 189 13.44 -0.83 -12.12
N SER A 190 13.19 0.31 -11.47
CA SER A 190 14.18 1.34 -11.18
C SER A 190 14.54 1.25 -9.70
N GLY A 191 15.69 0.62 -9.42
CA GLY A 191 16.20 0.43 -8.07
C GLY A 191 16.73 -0.98 -7.86
N PHE A 192 16.90 -1.36 -6.59
CA PHE A 192 17.28 -2.72 -6.23
C PHE A 192 16.04 -3.61 -6.16
N GLU A 193 16.14 -4.80 -6.75
CA GLU A 193 15.15 -5.85 -6.54
C GLU A 193 15.79 -7.21 -6.49
N ARG A 194 15.16 -8.09 -5.72
CA ARG A 194 15.36 -9.52 -5.83
C ARG A 194 14.03 -10.21 -5.62
N GLY A 195 13.63 -11.03 -6.60
CA GLY A 195 12.41 -11.82 -6.51
C GLY A 195 11.14 -11.03 -6.83
N ALA A 196 11.26 -9.80 -7.35
CA ALA A 196 10.11 -8.98 -7.71
C ALA A 196 9.23 -9.65 -8.78
N GLU A 197 9.70 -10.71 -9.43
CA GLU A 197 8.90 -11.51 -10.36
C GLU A 197 7.62 -12.09 -9.74
N GLU A 198 7.53 -12.21 -8.42
CA GLU A 198 6.29 -12.61 -7.72
C GLU A 198 5.10 -11.67 -7.98
N LEU A 199 5.41 -10.39 -8.24
CA LEU A 199 4.45 -9.34 -8.55
C LEU A 199 3.96 -9.44 -10.00
N GLY A 200 4.54 -10.32 -10.83
CA GLY A 200 4.14 -10.47 -12.22
C GLY A 200 2.63 -10.72 -12.35
N ARG A 201 1.93 -9.85 -13.09
CA ARG A 201 0.47 -9.86 -13.31
C ARG A 201 -0.39 -9.61 -12.06
N THR A 202 0.18 -9.26 -10.90
CA THR A 202 -0.61 -8.92 -9.70
C THR A 202 -1.17 -7.51 -9.80
N ALA A 203 -2.19 -7.24 -8.99
CA ALA A 203 -2.84 -5.94 -8.96
C ALA A 203 -2.02 -4.93 -8.14
N VAL A 204 -2.01 -3.69 -8.62
CA VAL A 204 -1.52 -2.51 -7.86
C VAL A 204 -2.69 -1.70 -7.36
N VAL A 205 -3.73 -1.55 -8.21
CA VAL A 205 -4.99 -0.89 -7.87
C VAL A 205 -6.12 -1.75 -8.37
N ALA A 206 -7.08 -2.03 -7.49
CA ALA A 206 -8.34 -2.67 -7.83
C ALA A 206 -9.51 -1.69 -7.61
N ASP A 207 -10.57 -1.86 -8.40
CA ASP A 207 -11.80 -1.08 -8.36
C ASP A 207 -12.98 -2.05 -8.46
N GLU A 208 -13.67 -2.27 -7.35
CA GLU A 208 -14.74 -3.25 -7.21
C GLU A 208 -16.07 -2.59 -6.84
N THR A 209 -17.16 -3.19 -7.30
CA THR A 209 -18.51 -2.82 -6.88
C THR A 209 -18.89 -3.55 -5.58
N TYR A 210 -19.58 -2.85 -4.68
CA TYR A 210 -20.18 -3.42 -3.48
C TYR A 210 -21.58 -2.86 -3.29
N GLY A 211 -22.62 -3.67 -3.58
CA GLY A 211 -23.98 -3.15 -3.67
C GLY A 211 -24.06 -2.03 -4.71
N GLN A 212 -24.49 -0.85 -4.28
CA GLN A 212 -24.52 0.37 -5.10
C GLN A 212 -23.24 1.21 -4.98
N GLY A 213 -22.39 0.93 -4.00
CA GLY A 213 -21.15 1.67 -3.77
C GLY A 213 -19.92 1.00 -4.36
N ARG A 214 -18.76 1.54 -3.99
CA ARG A 214 -17.47 1.25 -4.64
C ARG A 214 -16.34 1.08 -3.66
N VAL A 215 -15.43 0.14 -3.94
CA VAL A 215 -14.21 -0.08 -3.16
C VAL A 215 -13.02 0.02 -4.09
N VAL A 216 -12.16 1.01 -3.87
CA VAL A 216 -10.88 1.13 -4.56
C VAL A 216 -9.77 0.73 -3.58
N SER A 217 -9.02 -0.31 -3.94
CA SER A 217 -7.96 -0.90 -3.12
C SER A 217 -6.61 -0.62 -3.74
N PHE A 218 -5.74 0.10 -3.04
CA PHE A 218 -4.35 0.33 -3.41
C PHE A 218 -3.43 -0.62 -2.64
N ALA A 219 -2.64 -1.42 -3.36
CA ALA A 219 -1.66 -2.32 -2.75
C ALA A 219 -0.45 -1.56 -2.17
N GLY A 220 -0.07 -0.44 -2.80
CA GLY A 220 0.98 0.47 -2.34
C GLY A 220 0.44 1.85 -2.00
N GLU A 221 1.31 2.76 -1.57
CA GLU A 221 0.97 4.14 -1.24
C GLU A 221 0.88 5.02 -2.51
N PRO A 222 -0.31 5.48 -2.94
CA PRO A 222 -0.45 6.34 -4.11
C PRO A 222 0.17 7.73 -3.95
N ASN A 223 0.43 8.17 -2.71
CA ASN A 223 0.94 9.49 -2.35
C ASN A 223 2.29 9.42 -1.61
N PHE A 224 3.17 8.48 -1.98
CA PHE A 224 4.38 8.22 -1.21
C PHE A 224 5.24 9.49 -1.09
N ARG A 225 5.37 10.00 0.14
CA ARG A 225 6.06 11.26 0.48
C ARG A 225 5.61 12.49 -0.32
N GLY A 226 4.42 12.48 -0.91
CA GLY A 226 3.91 13.61 -1.70
C GLY A 226 4.45 13.74 -3.13
N PHE A 227 5.25 12.79 -3.62
CA PHE A 227 6.01 12.95 -4.89
C PHE A 227 5.53 12.08 -6.06
N THR A 228 4.49 11.28 -5.88
CA THR A 228 4.04 10.29 -6.87
C THR A 228 2.85 10.77 -7.70
N ASP A 229 3.05 11.84 -8.49
CA ASP A 229 1.98 12.54 -9.24
C ASP A 229 1.08 11.60 -10.07
N GLY A 230 1.66 10.59 -10.73
CA GLY A 230 0.90 9.66 -11.56
C GLY A 230 -0.10 8.81 -10.77
N THR A 231 0.28 8.29 -9.60
CA THR A 231 -0.61 7.51 -8.74
C THR A 231 -1.51 8.42 -7.89
N GLN A 232 -1.07 9.64 -7.56
CA GLN A 232 -1.92 10.68 -6.98
C GLN A 232 -3.10 11.02 -7.92
N GLN A 233 -2.87 11.10 -9.23
CA GLN A 233 -3.97 11.32 -10.19
C GLN A 233 -4.98 10.15 -10.21
N ILE A 234 -4.54 8.91 -9.98
CA ILE A 234 -5.45 7.76 -9.82
C ILE A 234 -6.28 7.93 -8.54
N LEU A 235 -5.66 8.30 -7.43
CA LEU A 235 -6.36 8.60 -6.18
C LEU A 235 -7.38 9.74 -6.36
N TRP A 236 -7.02 10.81 -7.05
CA TRP A 236 -7.95 11.88 -7.41
C TRP A 236 -9.16 11.35 -8.18
N ASN A 237 -8.92 10.53 -9.22
CA ASN A 237 -10.00 9.92 -9.99
C ASN A 237 -10.82 8.93 -9.15
N ALA A 238 -10.23 8.27 -8.16
CA ALA A 238 -10.94 7.41 -7.24
C ALA A 238 -11.86 8.21 -6.30
N MET A 239 -11.50 9.43 -5.91
CA MET A 239 -12.37 10.27 -5.07
C MET A 239 -13.47 10.96 -5.89
N PHE A 240 -13.10 11.58 -7.01
CA PHE A 240 -13.99 12.51 -7.73
C PHE A 240 -14.42 12.02 -9.11
N GLY A 241 -13.84 10.92 -9.60
CA GLY A 241 -14.20 10.33 -10.88
C GLY A 241 -15.55 9.60 -10.82
N GLY A 242 -16.22 9.55 -11.96
CA GLY A 242 -17.43 8.74 -12.13
C GLY A 242 -17.10 7.25 -12.18
N ASP A 243 -18.10 6.43 -11.92
CA ASP A 243 -17.95 4.98 -11.93
C ASP A 243 -17.73 4.42 -13.34
N PRO A 244 -16.97 3.32 -13.48
CA PRO A 244 -16.98 2.50 -14.68
C PRO A 244 -18.40 2.12 -15.08
N ALA A 245 -18.67 2.13 -16.39
CA ALA A 245 -19.96 1.66 -16.90
C ALA A 245 -20.21 0.21 -16.43
N PRO A 246 -21.45 -0.14 -16.03
CA PRO A 246 -21.79 -1.49 -15.62
C PRO A 246 -21.35 -2.50 -16.69
N ASN A 247 -20.54 -3.48 -16.31
CA ASN A 247 -20.11 -4.53 -17.21
C ASN A 247 -21.05 -5.73 -17.05
N ALA A 248 -21.81 -6.07 -18.09
CA ALA A 248 -22.69 -7.25 -18.06
C ALA A 248 -21.92 -8.58 -17.86
N ALA A 249 -20.60 -8.59 -18.06
CA ALA A 249 -19.73 -9.74 -17.82
C ALA A 249 -19.10 -9.78 -16.42
N SER A 250 -19.16 -8.71 -15.62
CA SER A 250 -18.68 -8.75 -14.23
C SER A 250 -19.69 -9.49 -13.37
N THR A 251 -19.32 -10.67 -12.87
CA THR A 251 -20.11 -11.37 -11.86
C THR A 251 -19.96 -10.68 -10.52
N GLU A 252 -21.07 -10.42 -9.85
CA GLU A 252 -21.05 -9.86 -8.49
C GLU A 252 -20.20 -10.77 -7.59
N ALA A 253 -19.25 -10.16 -6.87
CA ALA A 253 -18.36 -10.85 -5.97
C ALA A 253 -19.15 -11.73 -4.99
N THR A 254 -18.78 -13.01 -4.91
CA THR A 254 -19.44 -13.94 -4.01
C THR A 254 -19.07 -13.69 -2.55
N ALA A 255 -19.95 -14.07 -1.62
CA ALA A 255 -19.63 -14.03 -0.19
C ALA A 255 -18.39 -14.88 0.15
N ASP A 256 -18.19 -16.00 -0.57
CA ASP A 256 -17.03 -16.88 -0.41
C ASP A 256 -15.72 -16.21 -0.83
N GLU A 257 -15.72 -15.41 -1.91
CA GLU A 257 -14.54 -14.65 -2.34
C GLU A 257 -14.15 -13.60 -1.32
N ARG A 258 -15.11 -12.83 -0.80
CA ARG A 258 -14.88 -11.84 0.27
C ARG A 258 -14.43 -12.50 1.57
N ALA A 259 -14.99 -13.66 1.92
CA ALA A 259 -14.55 -14.43 3.07
C ALA A 259 -13.11 -14.94 2.89
N ALA A 260 -12.72 -15.36 1.68
CA ALA A 260 -11.35 -15.75 1.37
C ALA A 260 -10.37 -14.57 1.44
N ALA A 261 -10.77 -13.38 0.97
CA ALA A 261 -10.02 -12.14 1.11
C ALA A 261 -9.78 -11.79 2.59
N SER A 262 -10.85 -11.76 3.40
CA SER A 262 -10.77 -11.55 4.86
C SER A 262 -9.84 -12.56 5.54
N LYS A 263 -9.93 -13.84 5.16
CA LYS A 263 -9.04 -14.87 5.69
C LYS A 263 -7.58 -14.62 5.32
N SER A 264 -7.29 -14.11 4.12
CA SER A 264 -5.92 -13.79 3.69
C SER A 264 -5.36 -12.59 4.44
N ALA A 265 -6.14 -11.52 4.59
CA ALA A 265 -5.76 -10.31 5.32
C ALA A 265 -5.42 -10.61 6.79
N ARG A 266 -6.25 -11.41 7.48
CA ARG A 266 -6.00 -11.83 8.88
C ARG A 266 -4.74 -12.67 9.11
N ARG A 267 -4.05 -13.09 8.04
CA ARG A 267 -2.79 -13.85 8.13
C ARG A 267 -1.57 -13.01 7.78
N LEU A 268 -1.76 -11.77 7.34
CA LEU A 268 -0.64 -10.88 7.11
C LEU A 268 0.03 -10.56 8.43
N VAL A 269 1.35 -10.62 8.42
CA VAL A 269 2.18 -9.97 9.43
C VAL A 269 2.53 -8.59 8.90
N ASP A 270 2.37 -7.58 9.74
CA ASP A 270 2.78 -6.22 9.41
C ASP A 270 4.30 -6.17 9.26
N TYR A 271 4.75 -5.63 8.13
CA TYR A 271 6.16 -5.37 7.93
C TYR A 271 6.52 -3.99 8.50
N ASP A 272 5.58 -3.06 8.62
CA ASP A 272 5.87 -1.67 8.95
C ASP A 272 6.36 -1.50 10.40
N GLY A 273 7.23 -0.51 10.60
CA GLY A 273 8.01 -0.37 11.84
C GLY A 273 9.12 -1.41 12.05
N GLN A 274 9.17 -2.50 11.26
CA GLN A 274 10.20 -3.52 11.41
C GLN A 274 11.45 -3.25 10.57
N LEU A 275 12.61 -3.51 11.17
CA LEU A 275 13.85 -3.76 10.45
C LEU A 275 13.70 -5.07 9.69
N VAL A 276 13.97 -5.04 8.39
CA VAL A 276 14.05 -6.23 7.54
C VAL A 276 15.47 -6.34 7.01
N ILE A 277 16.13 -7.46 7.27
CA ILE A 277 17.44 -7.75 6.71
C ILE A 277 17.47 -9.14 6.09
N THR A 278 17.88 -9.21 4.84
CA THR A 278 18.14 -10.48 4.16
C THR A 278 19.63 -10.64 3.94
N VAL A 279 20.16 -11.79 4.35
CA VAL A 279 21.58 -12.15 4.23
C VAL A 279 21.76 -13.48 3.51
N ARG A 280 22.98 -13.72 3.01
CA ARG A 280 23.38 -15.05 2.53
C ARG A 280 23.37 -16.03 3.70
N LEU A 281 22.99 -17.28 3.42
CA LEU A 281 22.86 -18.34 4.41
C LEU A 281 24.15 -18.56 5.22
N GLY A 282 25.32 -18.36 4.62
CA GLY A 282 26.62 -18.47 5.30
C GLY A 282 26.81 -17.44 6.42
N ALA A 283 26.12 -16.31 6.35
CA ALA A 283 26.21 -15.23 7.34
C ALA A 283 25.07 -15.23 8.36
N ALA A 284 24.14 -16.18 8.28
CA ALA A 284 22.95 -16.24 9.14
C ALA A 284 23.29 -16.24 10.65
N ALA A 285 24.27 -17.06 11.08
CA ALA A 285 24.65 -17.14 12.48
C ALA A 285 25.25 -15.83 13.01
N GLU A 286 26.06 -15.14 12.18
CA GLU A 286 26.64 -13.84 12.51
C GLU A 286 25.56 -12.75 12.57
N THR A 287 24.66 -12.69 11.59
CA THR A 287 23.53 -11.75 11.60
C THR A 287 22.64 -11.95 12.82
N GLN A 288 22.30 -13.20 13.17
CA GLN A 288 21.49 -13.47 14.34
C GLN A 288 22.16 -13.02 15.63
N ALA A 289 23.49 -13.20 15.75
CA ALA A 289 24.25 -12.70 16.89
C ALA A 289 24.18 -11.17 17.00
N ILE A 290 24.42 -10.45 15.89
CA ILE A 290 24.32 -8.98 15.85
C ILE A 290 22.90 -8.53 16.23
N LEU A 291 21.88 -9.07 15.59
CA LEU A 291 20.49 -8.64 15.81
C LEU A 291 19.96 -8.90 17.23
N THR A 292 20.55 -9.86 17.94
CA THR A 292 20.17 -10.16 19.34
C THR A 292 20.50 -9.00 20.28
N ASP A 293 21.48 -8.16 19.93
CA ASP A 293 21.84 -6.96 20.70
C ASP A 293 20.85 -5.79 20.48
N TYR A 294 20.00 -5.88 19.45
CA TYR A 294 19.11 -4.79 19.02
C TYR A 294 17.62 -5.01 19.35
N GLY A 295 17.23 -6.24 19.69
CA GLY A 295 15.86 -6.54 20.10
C GLY A 295 15.64 -8.02 20.41
N PRO A 296 14.50 -8.37 21.02
CA PRO A 296 14.22 -9.73 21.42
C PRO A 296 13.99 -10.65 20.21
N GLN A 297 14.69 -11.79 20.18
CA GLN A 297 14.47 -12.95 19.31
C GLN A 297 14.25 -12.64 17.81
N PRO A 298 15.30 -12.23 17.07
CA PRO A 298 15.20 -12.03 15.62
C PRO A 298 14.72 -13.30 14.91
N ASP A 299 13.56 -13.22 14.23
CA ASP A 299 12.94 -14.35 13.54
C ASP A 299 13.60 -14.57 12.16
N GLY A 300 14.50 -15.55 12.10
CA GLY A 300 15.22 -15.93 10.89
C GLY A 300 14.41 -16.90 10.02
N HIS A 301 13.77 -16.40 8.98
CA HIS A 301 13.04 -17.21 8.01
C HIS A 301 13.86 -17.47 6.75
N ARG A 302 14.07 -18.76 6.42
CA ARG A 302 14.78 -19.14 5.19
C ARG A 302 13.90 -18.89 3.97
N LEU A 303 14.30 -17.94 3.13
CA LEU A 303 13.56 -17.62 1.89
C LEU A 303 13.82 -18.64 0.78
N ASP A 304 15.08 -19.09 0.66
CA ASP A 304 15.48 -20.06 -0.35
C ASP A 304 16.73 -20.85 0.09
N ARG A 305 17.30 -21.64 -0.82
CA ARG A 305 18.50 -22.44 -0.52
C ARG A 305 19.74 -21.60 -0.18
N HIS A 306 19.75 -20.30 -0.46
CA HIS A 306 20.90 -19.40 -0.39
C HIS A 306 20.75 -18.25 0.61
N THR A 307 19.55 -17.90 1.08
CA THR A 307 19.38 -16.72 1.95
C THR A 307 18.39 -16.92 3.09
N VAL A 308 18.58 -16.12 4.14
CA VAL A 308 17.72 -16.03 5.32
C VAL A 308 17.33 -14.57 5.50
N ARG A 309 16.05 -14.31 5.79
CA ARG A 309 15.51 -13.01 6.16
C ARG A 309 15.28 -12.98 7.65
N TYR A 310 15.70 -11.91 8.29
CA TYR A 310 15.35 -11.58 9.65
C TYR A 310 14.39 -10.40 9.66
N ARG A 311 13.43 -10.47 10.58
CA ARG A 311 12.57 -9.36 10.96
C ARG A 311 12.83 -9.05 12.43
N LEU A 312 12.86 -7.78 12.75
CA LEU A 312 13.07 -7.31 14.11
C LEU A 312 12.20 -6.09 14.35
N ASP A 313 11.36 -6.16 15.38
CA ASP A 313 10.75 -4.99 15.98
C ASP A 313 11.88 -4.19 16.63
N VAL A 314 12.24 -3.08 16.00
CA VAL A 314 13.19 -2.13 16.56
C VAL A 314 12.37 -1.00 17.16
N GLU A 315 12.56 -0.76 18.46
CA GLU A 315 12.08 0.47 19.07
C GLU A 315 12.62 1.67 18.28
N THR A 316 11.87 2.77 18.21
CA THR A 316 12.20 3.93 17.35
C THR A 316 13.63 4.42 17.61
N ALA A 317 14.25 5.15 16.67
CA ALA A 317 15.59 5.71 16.92
C ALA A 317 15.65 6.73 18.09
N GLU A 318 14.50 7.17 18.61
CA GLU A 318 14.38 7.95 19.84
C GLU A 318 14.43 7.06 21.09
N ASP A 319 13.89 5.84 21.01
CA ASP A 319 13.82 4.85 22.10
C ASP A 319 15.04 3.89 22.13
N ASN A 320 15.57 3.52 20.96
CA ASN A 320 16.80 2.74 20.81
C ASN A 320 17.87 3.53 20.02
N PRO A 321 18.71 4.34 20.69
CA PRO A 321 19.76 5.11 20.04
C PRO A 321 20.81 4.24 19.34
N PHE A 322 20.85 2.93 19.64
CA PHE A 322 21.78 1.99 19.03
C PHE A 322 21.37 1.54 17.63
N VAL A 323 20.11 1.67 17.20
CA VAL A 323 19.72 1.39 15.79
C VAL A 323 20.59 2.18 14.79
N ARG A 324 21.12 3.33 15.18
CA ARG A 324 22.07 4.11 14.37
C ARG A 324 23.42 3.42 14.17
N HIS A 325 23.82 2.54 15.09
CA HIS A 325 25.02 1.70 15.03
C HIS A 325 24.79 0.39 14.28
N LEU A 326 23.56 -0.11 14.18
CA LEU A 326 23.23 -1.34 13.47
C LEU A 326 23.82 -1.37 12.04
N VAL A 327 23.70 -0.26 11.29
CA VAL A 327 24.27 -0.17 9.94
C VAL A 327 25.80 -0.30 9.97
N ALA A 328 26.46 0.26 10.99
CA ALA A 328 27.90 0.17 11.16
C ALA A 328 28.35 -1.24 11.57
N ASP A 329 27.58 -1.92 12.44
CA ASP A 329 27.87 -3.29 12.88
C ASP A 329 27.64 -4.32 11.78
N LEU A 330 26.68 -4.06 10.89
CA LEU A 330 26.42 -4.86 9.70
C LEU A 330 27.42 -4.58 8.56
N ALA A 331 27.99 -3.37 8.48
CA ALA A 331 28.86 -2.97 7.36
C ALA A 331 30.02 -3.94 7.04
N PRO A 332 30.71 -4.57 8.02
CA PRO A 332 31.78 -5.54 7.76
C PRO A 332 31.33 -6.77 6.96
N MET A 333 30.05 -7.13 7.02
CA MET A 333 29.48 -8.26 6.28
C MET A 333 29.48 -8.03 4.76
N GLY A 334 29.57 -6.77 4.31
CA GLY A 334 29.72 -6.42 2.90
C GLY A 334 28.70 -7.10 1.99
N SER A 335 29.18 -7.94 1.06
CA SER A 335 28.34 -8.62 0.05
C SER A 335 27.50 -9.79 0.57
N ASP A 336 27.62 -10.13 1.86
CA ASP A 336 26.75 -11.11 2.50
C ASP A 336 25.39 -10.53 2.86
N ILE A 337 25.29 -9.19 2.97
CA ILE A 337 24.02 -8.49 3.05
C ILE A 337 23.42 -8.40 1.64
N VAL A 338 22.21 -8.92 1.51
CA VAL A 338 21.47 -8.91 0.24
C VAL A 338 20.53 -7.72 0.16
N ALA A 339 19.79 -7.45 1.22
CA ALA A 339 18.86 -6.32 1.32
C ALA A 339 18.69 -5.89 2.77
N VAL A 340 18.49 -4.59 2.97
CA VAL A 340 18.14 -4.00 4.28
C VAL A 340 17.05 -2.97 4.05
N ARG A 341 16.01 -3.02 4.86
CA ARG A 341 15.06 -1.92 5.08
C ARG A 341 15.11 -1.55 6.55
N VAL A 342 15.46 -0.30 6.83
CA VAL A 342 15.35 0.29 8.16
C VAL A 342 14.00 1.03 8.21
N PRO A 343 13.22 0.91 9.29
CA PRO A 343 11.97 1.65 9.45
C PRO A 343 12.17 3.17 9.41
#